data_AF-A0A1K2H8J2-F1
#
_entry.id   AF-A0A1K2H8J2-F1
#
_cell.length_a   1.000
_cell.length_b   1.000
_cell.length_c   1.000
_cell.angle_alpha   90.00
_cell.angle_beta   90.00
_cell.angle_gamma   90.00
#
_symmetry.space_group_name_H-M   'P 1'
#
loop_
_entity.id
_entity.type
_entity.pdbx_description
1 polymer ?
#
loop_
_entity_poly.entity_id
_entity_poly.type
_entity_poly.pdbx_seq_one_letter_code
_entity_poly.pdbx_strand_id
1 'polypeptide(L)'
;MKHFLLAFALISTAAWANEPVKPSCTKPEFPGKLASDMQMKTFNRRFKEYGDCMKKFIDEQSAVVKSATDAANMAINDYNAAVKEVQGAGQ
;
A
#
# COMPACT_ATOMS: atom_id res chain seq x y z
N MET A 1 -17.01 -30.23 39.56
CA MET A 1 -16.94 -29.87 38.12
C MET A 1 -16.35 -28.47 38.05
N LYS A 2 -15.08 -28.23 38.36
CA LYS A 2 -13.85 -28.62 37.66
C LYS A 2 -13.85 -28.14 36.19
N HIS A 3 -13.34 -26.92 36.05
CA HIS A 3 -12.66 -26.32 34.89
C HIS A 3 -13.46 -26.18 33.59
N PHE A 4 -13.96 -24.97 33.35
CA PHE A 4 -13.81 -24.34 32.04
C PHE A 4 -13.36 -22.89 32.25
N LEU A 5 -12.08 -22.77 32.61
CA LEU A 5 -11.30 -21.56 32.37
C LEU A 5 -11.21 -21.39 30.85
N LEU A 6 -12.07 -20.55 30.26
CA LEU A 6 -11.84 -20.02 28.92
C LEU A 6 -10.95 -18.78 29.08
N ALA A 7 -9.66 -19.04 29.21
CA ALA A 7 -8.63 -18.02 28.99
C ALA A 7 -8.72 -17.59 27.53
N PHE A 8 -9.30 -16.42 27.29
CA PHE A 8 -9.20 -15.71 26.01
C PHE A 8 -7.73 -15.29 25.85
N ALA A 9 -6.92 -16.17 25.27
CA ALA A 9 -5.57 -15.84 24.88
C ALA A 9 -5.67 -14.75 23.80
N LEU A 10 -5.47 -13.50 24.20
CA LEU A 10 -5.18 -12.40 23.31
C LEU A 10 -3.86 -12.72 22.59
N ILE A 11 -3.97 -13.40 21.45
CA ILE A 11 -2.87 -13.47 20.49
C ILE A 11 -2.80 -12.06 19.88
N SER A 12 -2.11 -11.15 20.57
CA SER A 12 -1.56 -9.96 19.92
C SER A 12 -0.52 -10.45 18.94
N THR A 13 -0.94 -10.68 17.69
CA THR A 13 -0.03 -10.61 16.57
C THR A 13 0.54 -9.20 16.59
N ALA A 14 1.76 -9.06 17.11
CA ALA A 14 2.53 -7.85 16.85
C ALA A 14 2.48 -7.68 15.33
N ALA A 15 1.84 -6.63 14.86
CA ALA A 15 1.95 -6.23 13.47
C ALA A 15 3.40 -5.79 13.31
N TRP A 16 4.22 -6.66 12.71
CA TRP A 16 5.55 -6.25 12.28
C TRP A 16 5.26 -5.16 11.25
N ALA A 17 5.55 -3.91 11.61
CA ALA A 17 5.49 -2.79 10.69
C ALA A 17 6.50 -3.12 9.59
N ASN A 18 6.02 -3.73 8.51
CA ASN A 18 6.83 -4.05 7.37
C ASN A 18 7.25 -2.70 6.79
N GLU A 19 8.53 -2.38 6.86
CA GLU A 19 9.01 -1.10 6.35
C GLU A 19 8.54 -0.93 4.89
N PRO A 20 8.15 0.28 4.48
CA PRO A 20 7.72 0.50 3.11
C PRO A 20 8.80 0.04 2.15
N VAL A 21 8.46 -0.93 1.28
CA VAL A 21 9.37 -1.39 0.23
C VAL A 21 9.75 -0.18 -0.61
N LYS A 22 11.05 0.03 -0.83
CA LYS A 22 11.56 1.12 -1.65
C LYS A 22 11.80 0.64 -3.08
N PRO A 23 11.46 1.43 -4.10
CA PRO A 23 11.81 1.09 -5.48
C PRO A 23 13.33 1.10 -5.66
N SER A 24 13.86 0.13 -6.42
CA SER A 24 15.26 0.08 -6.82
C SER A 24 15.56 0.91 -8.08
N CYS A 25 14.59 1.69 -8.56
CA CYS A 25 14.69 2.49 -9.77
C CYS A 25 15.67 3.66 -9.60
N THR A 26 16.71 3.71 -10.42
CA THR A 26 17.72 4.79 -10.38
C THR A 26 17.25 5.97 -11.22
N LYS A 27 16.99 7.10 -10.57
CA LYS A 27 16.67 8.36 -11.26
C LYS A 27 17.94 8.91 -11.93
N PRO A 28 17.91 9.18 -13.25
CA PRO A 28 19.05 9.83 -13.91
C PRO A 28 19.14 11.30 -13.49
N GLU A 29 20.37 11.81 -13.41
CA GLU A 29 20.63 13.22 -13.17
C GLU A 29 20.33 14.05 -14.41
N PHE A 30 19.65 15.18 -14.23
CA PHE A 30 19.35 16.09 -15.32
C PHE A 30 20.64 16.78 -15.77
N PRO A 31 21.01 16.73 -17.06
CA PRO A 31 22.31 17.22 -17.52
C PRO A 31 22.40 18.75 -17.58
N GLY A 32 21.32 19.47 -17.26
CA GLY A 32 21.28 20.94 -17.26
C GLY A 32 20.84 21.53 -18.61
N LYS A 33 20.59 22.84 -18.62
CA LYS A 33 20.06 23.56 -19.79
C LYS A 33 21.07 23.76 -20.92
N LEU A 34 22.36 23.67 -20.62
CA LEU A 34 23.46 23.85 -21.57
C LEU A 34 24.03 22.50 -22.05
N ALA A 35 23.32 21.40 -21.78
CA ALA A 35 23.73 20.07 -22.21
C ALA A 35 23.72 19.96 -23.75
N SER A 36 24.66 19.20 -24.30
CA SER A 36 24.65 18.85 -25.72
C SER A 36 23.45 17.97 -26.08
N ASP A 37 23.07 17.95 -27.35
CA ASP A 37 21.98 17.12 -27.86
C ASP A 37 22.16 15.63 -27.54
N MET A 38 23.41 15.14 -27.58
CA MET A 38 23.74 13.75 -27.23
C MET A 38 23.50 13.45 -25.75
N GLN A 39 23.88 14.38 -24.86
CA GLN A 39 23.62 14.25 -23.43
C GLN A 39 22.12 14.27 -23.14
N MET A 40 21.37 15.17 -23.81
CA MET A 40 19.92 15.24 -23.66
C MET A 40 19.22 13.97 -24.19
N LYS A 41 19.64 13.45 -25.34
CA LYS A 41 19.11 12.19 -25.89
C LYS A 41 19.36 11.01 -24.95
N THR A 42 20.56 10.94 -24.36
CA THR A 42 20.91 9.92 -23.39
C THR A 42 20.05 10.05 -22.13
N PHE A 43 19.93 11.26 -21.58
CA PHE A 43 19.07 11.55 -20.44
C PHE A 43 17.62 11.12 -20.70
N ASN A 44 17.02 11.53 -21.83
CA ASN A 44 15.64 11.20 -22.17
C ASN A 44 15.39 9.69 -22.22
N ARG A 45 16.33 8.92 -22.80
CA ARG A 45 16.27 7.46 -22.80
C ARG A 45 16.30 6.90 -21.37
N ARG A 46 17.27 7.32 -20.55
CA ARG A 46 17.38 6.86 -19.15
C ARG A 46 16.20 7.28 -18.29
N PHE A 47 15.63 8.45 -18.55
CA PHE A 47 14.46 8.94 -17.83
C PHE A 47 13.22 8.14 -18.17
N LYS A 48 13.06 7.73 -19.44
CA LYS A 48 12.03 6.77 -19.84
C LYS A 48 12.23 5.42 -19.14
N GLU A 49 13.43 4.86 -19.16
CA GLU A 49 13.77 3.61 -18.45
C GLU A 49 13.42 3.69 -16.95
N TYR A 50 13.77 4.80 -16.29
CA TYR A 50 13.39 5.09 -14.90
C TYR A 50 11.86 5.14 -14.72
N GLY A 51 11.16 5.86 -15.60
CA GLY A 51 9.72 6.00 -15.54
C GLY A 51 8.98 4.67 -15.76
N ASP A 52 9.52 3.76 -16.55
CA ASP A 52 8.93 2.44 -16.76
C ASP A 52 9.19 1.51 -15.55
N CYS A 53 10.38 1.58 -14.96
CA CYS A 53 10.67 0.92 -13.68
C CYS A 53 9.71 1.35 -12.56
N MET A 54 9.50 2.67 -12.41
CA MET A 54 8.63 3.20 -11.37
C MET A 54 7.16 2.79 -11.55
N LYS A 55 6.65 2.77 -12.80
CA LYS A 55 5.28 2.29 -13.07
C LYS A 55 5.12 0.84 -12.65
N LYS A 56 6.06 -0.03 -13.04
CA LYS A 56 6.05 -1.44 -12.66
C LYS A 56 6.02 -1.62 -11.14
N PHE A 57 6.86 -0.89 -10.42
CA PHE A 57 6.87 -0.93 -8.96
C PHE A 57 5.52 -0.48 -8.37
N ILE A 58 4.92 0.58 -8.90
CA ILE A 58 3.60 1.06 -8.44
C ILE A 58 2.52 0.00 -8.69
N ASP A 59 2.54 -0.67 -9.85
CA ASP A 59 1.57 -1.72 -10.17
C ASP A 59 1.70 -2.91 -9.21
N GLU A 60 2.93 -3.33 -8.93
CA GLU A 60 3.24 -4.39 -7.96
C GLU A 60 2.74 -4.02 -6.55
N GLN A 61 3.04 -2.81 -6.07
CA GLN A 61 2.59 -2.37 -4.75
C GLN A 61 1.07 -2.16 -4.69
N SER A 62 0.44 -1.71 -5.77
CA SER A 62 -1.02 -1.55 -5.84
C SER A 62 -1.74 -2.88 -5.69
N ALA A 63 -1.18 -3.95 -6.28
CA ALA A 63 -1.71 -5.30 -6.11
C ALA A 63 -1.63 -5.78 -4.65
N VAL A 64 -0.55 -5.44 -3.94
CA VAL A 64 -0.39 -5.75 -2.51
C VAL A 64 -1.39 -4.98 -1.66
N VAL A 65 -1.55 -3.67 -1.90
CA VAL A 65 -2.43 -2.80 -1.11
C VAL A 65 -3.90 -3.15 -1.33
N LYS A 66 -4.28 -3.65 -2.50
CA LYS A 66 -5.68 -3.99 -2.82
C LYS A 66 -6.30 -4.91 -1.76
N SER A 67 -5.62 -5.98 -1.37
CA SER A 67 -6.18 -6.93 -0.39
C SER A 67 -6.38 -6.30 0.99
N ALA A 68 -5.46 -5.45 1.43
CA ALA A 68 -5.59 -4.74 2.70
C ALA A 68 -6.74 -3.73 2.67
N THR A 69 -6.89 -3.00 1.55
CA THR A 69 -8.00 -2.07 1.32
C THR A 69 -9.35 -2.79 1.29
N ASP A 70 -9.43 -3.94 0.63
CA ASP A 70 -10.66 -4.74 0.57
C ASP A 70 -11.10 -5.21 1.97
N ALA A 71 -10.15 -5.68 2.79
CA ALA A 71 -10.42 -6.07 4.17
C ALA A 71 -10.90 -4.89 5.04
N ALA A 72 -10.26 -3.72 4.89
CA ALA A 72 -10.68 -2.50 5.58
C ALA A 72 -12.11 -2.09 5.17
N ASN A 73 -12.43 -2.14 3.88
CA ASN A 73 -13.75 -1.82 3.37
C ASN A 73 -14.83 -2.78 3.88
N MET A 74 -14.53 -4.08 4.00
CA MET A 74 -15.45 -5.05 4.60
C MET A 74 -15.79 -4.67 6.05
N ALA A 75 -14.78 -4.40 6.88
CA ALA A 75 -15.00 -3.99 8.27
C ALA A 75 -15.78 -2.68 8.39
N ILE A 76 -15.51 -1.70 7.50
CA ILE A 76 -16.27 -0.45 7.43
C ILE A 76 -17.75 -0.73 7.10
N ASN A 77 -18.01 -1.61 6.14
CA ASN A 77 -19.37 -1.97 5.75
C ASN A 77 -20.13 -2.67 6.89
N ASP A 78 -19.49 -3.60 7.59
CA ASP A 78 -20.07 -4.31 8.73
C ASP A 78 -20.43 -3.34 9.86
N TYR A 79 -19.51 -2.42 10.20
CA TYR A 79 -19.78 -1.38 11.19
C TYR A 79 -20.94 -0.48 10.78
N ASN A 80 -20.95 -0.03 9.52
CA ASN A 80 -22.02 0.82 9.00
C ASN A 80 -23.39 0.11 9.02
N ALA A 81 -23.44 -1.19 8.78
CA ALA A 81 -24.65 -1.99 8.88
C ALA A 81 -25.15 -2.05 10.33
N ALA A 82 -24.28 -2.37 11.28
CA ALA A 82 -24.61 -2.44 12.70
C ALA A 82 -25.13 -1.09 13.24
N VAL A 83 -24.50 0.02 12.86
CA VAL A 83 -24.96 1.36 13.26
C VAL A 83 -26.37 1.65 12.73
N LYS A 84 -26.67 1.28 11.48
CA LYS A 84 -28.02 1.45 10.91
C LYS A 84 -29.06 0.60 11.63
N GLU A 85 -28.74 -0.64 12.00
CA GLU A 85 -29.64 -1.50 12.78
C GLU A 85 -29.96 -0.89 14.14
N VAL A 86 -28.96 -0.39 14.87
CA VAL A 86 -29.15 0.27 16.17
C VAL A 86 -29.96 1.57 16.04
N GLN A 87 -29.67 2.38 15.03
CA GLN A 87 -30.42 3.62 14.78
C GLN A 87 -31.86 3.35 14.33
N GLY A 88 -32.10 2.26 13.60
CA GLY A 88 -33.43 1.83 13.18
C GLY A 88 -34.24 1.15 14.29
N ALA A 89 -33.58 0.48 15.24
CA ALA A 89 -34.21 -0.17 16.40
C ALA A 89 -34.58 0.81 17.53
N GLY A 90 -34.15 2.08 17.42
CA GLY A 90 -34.48 3.16 18.36
C GLY A 90 -35.68 4.03 17.94
N GLN A 91 -36.39 3.68 16.86
CA GLN A 91 -37.62 4.33 16.39
C GLN A 91 -38.84 3.45 16.61
#